data_AF-A0A8S2GC71-F1
#
_entry.id   AF-A0A8S2GC71-F1
#
_cell.length_a   1.000
_cell.length_b   1.000
_cell.length_c   1.000
_cell.angle_alpha   90.00
_cell.angle_beta   90.00
_cell.angle_gamma   90.00
#
_symmetry.space_group_name_H-M   'P 1'
#
loop_
_entity.id
_entity.type
_entity.pdbx_description
1 polymer ?
#
loop_
_entity_poly.entity_id
_entity_poly.type
_entity_poly.pdbx_seq_one_letter_code
_entity_poly.pdbx_strand_id
1 'polypeptide(L)'
;MEIMTLARPFQLGMLYDSRNHQPVPGFTLWESQILKNNIDSGSNSSTIYQTLKEDTLQEKTQVLEMDANLKISVLAGLIEASDPSFGLAFRNGYCHH
;
A
#
# COMPACT_ATOMS: atom_id res chain seq x y z
N MET A 1 -7.86 -5.60 -10.93
CA MET A 1 -7.87 -5.23 -9.49
C MET A 1 -6.58 -4.50 -9.24
N GLU A 2 -6.65 -3.28 -8.73
CA GLU A 2 -5.50 -2.46 -8.38
C GLU A 2 -5.49 -2.28 -6.87
N ILE A 3 -4.31 -2.29 -6.26
CA ILE A 3 -4.18 -2.17 -4.81
C ILE A 3 -2.92 -1.40 -4.44
N MET A 4 -3.08 -0.46 -3.52
CA MET A 4 -1.98 0.28 -2.92
C MET A 4 -1.13 -0.65 -2.04
N THR A 5 0.17 -0.66 -2.31
CA THR A 5 1.15 -1.47 -1.56
C THR A 5 1.39 -0.93 -0.14
N LEU A 6 1.14 0.37 0.09
CA LEU A 6 1.30 1.07 1.38
C LEU A 6 2.62 0.72 2.08
N ALA A 7 3.73 0.80 1.33
CA ALA A 7 5.09 0.46 1.76
C ALA A 7 5.35 -1.01 2.14
N ARG A 8 4.38 -1.92 1.97
CA ARG A 8 4.62 -3.36 2.12
C ARG A 8 5.46 -3.89 0.95
N PRO A 9 6.39 -4.82 1.19
CA PRO A 9 7.16 -5.44 0.13
C PRO A 9 6.28 -6.35 -0.74
N PHE A 10 6.36 -6.19 -2.06
CA PHE A 10 5.75 -7.08 -3.04
C PHE A 10 6.79 -7.50 -4.06
N GLN A 11 6.68 -8.75 -4.53
CA GLN A 11 7.45 -9.27 -5.64
C GLN A 11 6.51 -9.82 -6.70
N LEU A 12 6.94 -9.74 -7.95
CA LEU A 12 6.20 -10.31 -9.06
C LEU A 12 6.02 -11.83 -8.85
N GLY A 13 4.80 -12.32 -9.10
CA GLY A 13 4.45 -13.73 -8.96
C GLY A 13 4.03 -14.17 -7.56
N MET A 14 4.05 -13.30 -6.55
CA MET A 14 3.46 -13.60 -5.24
C MET A 14 1.95 -13.72 -5.32
N LEU A 15 1.38 -14.63 -4.52
CA LEU A 15 -0.07 -14.70 -4.31
C LEU A 15 -0.52 -13.62 -3.31
N TYR A 16 -1.77 -13.16 -3.43
CA TYR A 16 -2.34 -12.12 -2.58
C TYR A 16 -3.58 -12.62 -1.82
N ASP A 17 -3.61 -12.43 -0.49
CA ASP A 17 -4.80 -12.65 0.33
C ASP A 17 -5.59 -11.35 0.46
N SER A 18 -6.71 -11.27 -0.26
CA SER A 18 -7.59 -10.08 -0.27
C SER A 18 -8.28 -9.80 1.06
N ARG A 19 -8.36 -10.78 1.98
CA ARG A 19 -9.01 -10.59 3.28
C ARG A 19 -8.07 -9.88 4.25
N ASN A 20 -6.83 -10.33 4.29
CA ASN A 20 -5.80 -9.82 5.20
C ASN A 20 -4.93 -8.73 4.56
N HIS A 21 -5.17 -8.40 3.30
CA HIS A 21 -4.46 -7.40 2.52
C HIS A 21 -2.93 -7.59 2.44
N GLN A 22 -2.48 -8.85 2.42
CA GLN A 22 -1.06 -9.23 2.52
C GLN A 22 -0.62 -10.23 1.44
N PRO A 23 0.64 -10.18 0.99
CA PRO A 23 1.20 -11.23 0.15
C PRO A 23 1.30 -12.54 0.92
N VAL A 24 1.02 -13.66 0.27
CA VAL A 24 1.19 -15.00 0.85
C VAL A 24 2.67 -15.38 0.71
N PRO A 25 3.43 -15.52 1.81
CA PRO A 25 4.84 -15.85 1.74
C PRO A 25 5.06 -17.29 1.29
N GLY A 26 6.21 -17.57 0.67
CA GLY A 26 6.64 -18.93 0.33
C GLY A 26 6.00 -19.53 -0.92
N PHE A 27 5.12 -18.80 -1.62
CA PHE A 27 4.51 -19.24 -2.88
C PHE A 27 4.72 -18.21 -3.98
N THR A 28 5.37 -18.62 -5.06
CA THR A 28 5.40 -17.89 -6.32
C THR A 28 4.75 -18.73 -7.41
N LEU A 29 3.88 -18.14 -8.22
CA LEU A 29 3.19 -18.85 -9.32
C LEU A 29 4.15 -19.38 -10.38
N TRP A 30 5.33 -18.77 -10.49
CA TRP A 30 6.35 -19.10 -11.46
C TRP A 30 7.71 -19.20 -10.79
N GLU A 31 8.58 -19.99 -11.41
CA GLU A 31 9.99 -20.05 -11.05
C GLU A 31 10.67 -18.71 -11.30
N SER A 32 11.61 -18.35 -10.43
CA SER A 32 12.29 -17.04 -10.47
C SER A 32 13.00 -16.78 -11.80
N GLN A 33 13.49 -17.83 -12.47
CA GLN A 33 14.14 -17.72 -13.78
C GLN A 33 13.14 -17.40 -14.90
N ILE A 34 11.95 -18.02 -14.87
CA ILE A 34 10.90 -17.76 -15.85
C ILE A 34 10.38 -16.33 -15.69
N LEU A 35 10.18 -15.89 -14.45
CA LEU A 35 9.81 -14.51 -14.13
C LEU A 35 10.83 -13.53 -14.72
N LYS A 36 12.12 -13.68 -14.39
CA LYS A 36 13.18 -12.78 -14.87
C LYS A 36 13.24 -12.65 -16.39
N ASN A 37 13.03 -13.75 -17.12
CA ASN A 37 13.07 -13.76 -18.58
C ASN A 37 11.84 -13.10 -19.24
N ASN A 38 10.77 -12.86 -18.47
CA ASN A 38 9.51 -12.30 -18.96
C ASN A 38 9.12 -10.99 -18.26
N ILE A 39 10.02 -10.39 -17.47
CA ILE A 39 9.81 -9.05 -16.93
C ILE A 39 10.07 -8.04 -18.03
N ASP A 40 9.03 -7.30 -18.38
CA ASP A 40 9.13 -6.06 -19.14
C ASP A 40 8.89 -4.89 -18.18
N SER A 41 9.93 -4.06 -17.96
CA SER A 41 9.86 -2.92 -17.05
C SER A 41 9.95 -1.61 -17.85
N GLY A 42 8.84 -0.87 -17.89
CA GLY A 42 8.80 0.49 -18.42
C GLY A 42 9.29 1.53 -17.41
N SER A 43 9.83 2.65 -17.92
CA SER A 43 10.10 3.84 -17.11
C SER A 43 8.78 4.56 -16.81
N ASN A 44 8.30 4.47 -15.57
CA ASN A 44 7.10 5.18 -15.08
C ASN A 44 7.47 6.22 -14.02
N SER A 45 8.32 7.19 -14.37
CA SER A 45 8.67 8.29 -13.47
C SER A 45 7.59 9.38 -13.50
N SER A 46 6.84 9.48 -12.42
CA SER A 46 5.88 10.56 -12.19
C SER A 46 6.07 11.11 -10.78
N THR A 47 6.17 12.44 -10.68
CA THR A 47 6.23 13.13 -9.38
C THR A 47 4.94 13.90 -9.18
N ILE A 48 4.24 13.61 -8.09
CA ILE A 48 2.96 14.24 -7.74
C ILE A 48 3.09 14.81 -6.32
N TYR A 49 2.60 16.03 -6.11
CA TYR A 49 2.52 16.67 -4.80
C TYR A 49 1.07 17.06 -4.53
N GLN A 50 0.60 16.83 -3.30
CA GLN A 50 -0.73 17.21 -2.86
C GLN A 50 -0.63 17.84 -1.47
N THR A 51 -1.24 19.00 -1.28
CA THR A 51 -1.31 19.69 0.00
C THR A 51 -2.66 19.37 0.66
N LEU A 52 -2.61 18.79 1.86
CA LEU A 52 -3.80 18.56 2.67
C LEU A 52 -4.19 19.84 3.40
N LYS A 53 -5.49 20.11 3.47
CA LYS A 53 -6.00 21.24 4.25
C LYS A 53 -6.13 20.86 5.71
N GLU A 54 -6.58 19.64 5.98
CA GLU A 54 -6.85 19.12 7.31
C GLU A 54 -6.11 17.80 7.54
N ASP A 55 -5.78 17.51 8.78
CA ASP A 55 -5.12 16.24 9.14
C ASP A 55 -6.13 15.11 9.36
N THR A 56 -7.18 15.03 8.54
CA THR A 56 -8.25 14.04 8.72
C THR A 56 -7.93 12.72 8.02
N LEU A 57 -8.39 11.61 8.60
CA LEU A 57 -8.32 10.29 7.96
C LEU A 57 -9.00 10.28 6.58
N GLN A 58 -10.13 10.99 6.43
CA GLN A 58 -10.85 11.05 5.18
C GLN A 58 -9.99 11.68 4.08
N GLU A 59 -9.37 12.83 4.35
CA GLU A 59 -8.48 13.49 3.38
C GLU A 59 -7.24 12.63 3.07
N LYS A 60 -6.59 12.06 4.09
CA LYS A 60 -5.42 11.17 3.91
C LYS A 60 -5.74 9.96 3.03
N THR A 61 -6.85 9.28 3.30
CA THR A 61 -7.25 8.08 2.54
C THR A 61 -7.74 8.40 1.13
N GLN A 62 -8.24 9.62 0.89
CA GLN A 62 -8.62 10.08 -0.45
C GLN A 62 -7.38 10.39 -1.30
N VAL A 63 -6.38 11.06 -0.74
CA VAL A 63 -5.10 11.34 -1.43
C VAL A 63 -4.35 10.06 -1.81
N LEU A 64 -4.46 9.04 -0.95
CA LEU A 64 -3.86 7.73 -1.19
C LEU A 64 -4.76 6.81 -2.04
N GLU A 65 -5.88 7.32 -2.58
CA GLU A 65 -6.83 6.58 -3.41
C GLU A 65 -7.20 5.21 -2.83
N MET A 66 -7.29 5.11 -1.50
CA MET A 66 -7.50 3.84 -0.82
C MET A 66 -8.93 3.37 -1.05
N ASP A 67 -9.10 2.10 -1.43
CA ASP A 67 -10.42 1.48 -1.48
C ASP A 67 -10.99 1.27 -0.06
N ALA A 68 -12.31 1.11 0.02
CA ALA A 68 -13.00 1.01 1.31
C ALA A 68 -12.50 -0.16 2.18
N ASN A 69 -12.15 -1.31 1.59
CA ASN A 69 -11.69 -2.47 2.34
C ASN A 69 -10.27 -2.24 2.89
N LEU A 70 -9.42 -1.60 2.10
CA LEU A 70 -8.08 -1.22 2.52
C LEU A 70 -8.12 -0.17 3.65
N LYS A 71 -9.05 0.80 3.58
CA LYS A 71 -9.27 1.77 4.68
C LYS A 71 -9.65 1.08 5.98
N ILE A 72 -10.61 0.15 5.93
CA ILE A 72 -11.03 -0.62 7.11
C ILE A 72 -9.86 -1.44 7.66
N SER A 73 -9.05 -2.04 6.80
CA SER A 73 -7.92 -2.87 7.21
C SER A 73 -6.81 -2.06 7.90
N VAL A 74 -6.54 -0.84 7.43
CA VAL A 74 -5.65 0.10 8.12
C VAL A 74 -6.23 0.51 9.49
N LEU A 75 -7.52 0.84 9.54
CA LEU A 75 -8.20 1.21 10.80
C LEU A 75 -8.23 0.07 11.83
N ALA A 76 -8.38 -1.16 11.36
CA ALA A 76 -8.37 -2.35 12.20
C ALA A 76 -6.95 -2.80 12.60
N GLY A 77 -5.89 -2.13 12.12
CA GLY A 77 -4.51 -2.51 12.38
C GLY A 77 -4.08 -3.84 11.74
N LEU A 78 -4.82 -4.30 10.72
CA LEU A 78 -4.52 -5.55 10.00
C LEU A 78 -3.34 -5.40 9.04
N ILE A 79 -3.01 -4.15 8.69
CA ILE A 79 -1.89 -3.81 7.83
C ILE A 79 -0.77 -3.28 8.71
N GLU A 80 0.27 -4.08 8.88
CA GLU A 80 1.53 -3.62 9.45
C GLU A 80 2.31 -2.91 8.33
N ALA A 81 2.50 -1.60 8.48
CA ALA A 81 3.38 -0.88 7.59
C ALA A 81 4.80 -1.14 8.03
N SER A 82 5.60 -1.74 7.15
CA SER A 82 7.03 -1.94 7.38
C SER A 82 7.80 -0.62 7.49
N ASP A 83 7.20 0.48 7.03
CA ASP A 83 7.75 1.82 7.14
C ASP A 83 7.13 2.58 8.32
N PRO A 84 7.91 2.95 9.35
CA PRO A 84 7.44 3.76 10.49
C PRO A 84 6.80 5.09 10.07
N SER A 85 7.24 5.68 8.95
CA SER A 85 6.71 6.92 8.39
C SER A 85 5.26 6.79 7.96
N PHE A 86 4.85 5.59 7.53
CA PHE A 86 3.45 5.30 7.24
C PHE A 86 2.62 5.34 8.53
N GLY A 87 3.09 4.73 9.62
CA GLY A 87 2.40 4.81 10.92
C GLY A 87 2.25 6.25 11.43
N LEU A 88 3.24 7.10 11.17
CA LEU A 88 3.15 8.54 11.48
C LEU A 88 2.13 9.27 10.61
N ALA A 89 2.00 8.90 9.33
CA ALA A 89 1.03 9.51 8.42
C ALA A 89 -0.42 9.32 8.88
N PHE A 90 -0.76 8.23 9.57
CA PHE A 90 -2.13 7.95 10.06
C PHE A 90 -2.35 8.28 11.53
N ARG A 91 -1.35 8.80 12.24
CA ARG A 91 -1.53 9.29 13.60
C ARG A 91 -2.39 10.56 13.55
N ASN A 92 -3.43 10.64 14.37
CA ASN A 92 -4.18 11.89 14.54
C ASN A 92 -3.24 12.94 15.14
N GLY A 93 -2.91 13.98 14.37
CA GLY A 93 -2.41 15.22 14.93
C GLY A 93 -3.52 15.84 15.77
N TYR A 94 -3.26 16.06 17.06
CA TYR A 94 -4.16 16.85 17.88
C TYR A 94 -4.13 18.30 17.37
N CYS A 95 -5.09 18.68 16.51
CA CYS A 95 -5.35 20.06 16.19
C CYS A 95 -6.00 20.72 17.41
N HIS A 96 -5.21 21.51 18.15
CA HIS A 96 -5.77 22.49 19.08
C HIS A 96 -6.61 23.49 18.28
N HIS A 97 -7.89 23.60 18.63
CA HIS A 97 -8.78 24.69 18.21
C HIS A 97 -8.38 26.00 18.90
#